data_AF-A0A388LTJ6-F1
#
_entry.id   AF-A0A388LTJ6-F1
#
_cell.length_a   1.000
_cell.length_b   1.000
_cell.length_c   1.000
_cell.angle_alpha   90.00
_cell.angle_beta   90.00
_cell.angle_gamma   90.00
#
_symmetry.space_group_name_H-M   'P 1'
#
loop_
_entity.id
_entity.type
_entity.pdbx_description
1 polymer ?
#
loop_
_entity_poly.entity_id
_entity_poly.type
_entity_poly.pdbx_seq_one_letter_code
_entity_poly.pdbx_strand_id
1 'polypeptide(L)'
;MLSRVTPTKTPAVRVDYKELKQLHQMEVDKLKELRLLELNGRRKAEQELELAKRKILQMEADKVGHTPRSNLRERLDEVVIGSGKGKKKRTAQTPVRLNDRETFIRETRKALPQTKDNLMAICTEEGIKYVNIRQSIDEIVAKRVLQAFPPATMDSIDVSDDLVGDGSSKEVGGDSAAS
;
A
#
# COMPACT_ATOMS: atom_id res chain seq x y z
N MET A 1 -66.15 -48.97 16.12
CA MET A 1 -66.94 -47.74 16.39
C MET A 1 -65.95 -46.59 16.51
N LEU A 2 -66.00 -45.60 15.62
CA LEU A 2 -65.04 -44.48 15.58
C LEU A 2 -65.57 -43.31 16.41
N SER A 3 -64.81 -42.93 17.43
CA SER A 3 -65.10 -41.84 18.37
C SER A 3 -65.00 -40.49 17.66
N ARG A 4 -66.10 -39.75 17.61
CA ARG A 4 -66.18 -38.40 17.04
C ARG A 4 -65.46 -37.40 17.97
N VAL A 5 -64.29 -36.92 17.57
CA VAL A 5 -63.58 -35.84 18.29
C VAL A 5 -64.23 -34.51 17.93
N THR A 6 -64.73 -33.79 18.92
CA THR A 6 -65.25 -32.42 18.74
C THR A 6 -64.13 -31.40 18.90
N PRO A 7 -64.12 -30.29 18.13
CA PRO A 7 -63.09 -29.26 18.24
C PRO A 7 -63.13 -28.59 19.62
N THR A 8 -62.00 -28.63 20.33
CA THR A 8 -61.79 -27.94 21.60
C THR A 8 -61.90 -26.43 21.36
N LYS A 9 -62.81 -25.75 22.07
CA LYS A 9 -62.97 -24.30 22.00
C LYS A 9 -61.66 -23.62 22.42
N THR A 10 -61.02 -22.91 21.50
CA THR A 10 -59.89 -22.03 21.80
C THR A 10 -60.36 -20.88 22.71
N PRO A 11 -59.61 -20.53 23.77
CA PRO A 11 -59.96 -19.41 24.63
C PRO A 11 -59.94 -18.11 23.83
N ALA A 12 -61.02 -17.33 23.92
CA ALA A 12 -61.09 -16.01 23.31
C ALA A 12 -60.08 -15.08 24.00
N VAL A 13 -58.99 -14.75 23.31
CA VAL A 13 -58.00 -13.77 23.76
C VAL A 13 -58.68 -12.40 23.77
N ARG A 14 -58.93 -11.86 24.97
CA ARG A 14 -59.40 -10.48 25.12
C ARG A 14 -58.19 -9.57 24.95
N VAL A 15 -58.17 -8.81 23.87
CA VAL A 15 -57.14 -7.80 23.61
C VAL A 15 -57.53 -6.51 24.34
N ASP A 16 -56.64 -5.99 25.19
CA ASP A 16 -56.81 -4.64 25.75
C ASP A 16 -56.42 -3.60 24.69
N TYR A 17 -57.44 -2.94 24.13
CA TYR A 17 -57.27 -1.92 23.10
C TYR A 17 -56.49 -0.69 23.59
N LYS A 18 -56.49 -0.41 24.89
CA LYS A 18 -55.76 0.74 25.45
C LYS A 18 -54.26 0.49 25.41
N GLU A 19 -53.84 -0.70 25.83
CA GLU A 19 -52.43 -1.13 25.76
C GLU A 19 -51.96 -1.21 24.31
N LEU A 20 -52.78 -1.78 23.42
CA LEU A 20 -52.44 -1.86 21.99
C LEU A 20 -52.23 -0.47 21.36
N LYS A 21 -53.08 0.51 21.69
CA LYS A 21 -52.93 1.88 21.21
C LYS A 21 -51.63 2.52 21.74
N GLN A 22 -51.27 2.28 22.99
CA GLN A 22 -50.02 2.79 23.57
C GLN A 22 -48.80 2.18 22.89
N LEU A 23 -48.78 0.86 22.68
CA LEU A 23 -47.71 0.17 21.95
C LEU A 23 -47.56 0.73 20.54
N HIS A 24 -48.65 0.91 19.82
CA HIS A 24 -48.63 1.48 18.47
C HIS A 24 -48.09 2.91 18.49
N GLN A 25 -48.50 3.74 19.44
CA GLN A 25 -48.00 5.11 19.57
C GLN A 25 -46.48 5.13 19.80
N MET A 26 -45.98 4.30 20.72
CA MET A 26 -44.55 4.17 20.97
C MET A 26 -43.76 3.71 19.74
N GLU A 27 -44.31 2.75 18.99
CA GLU A 27 -43.70 2.27 17.76
C GLU A 27 -43.62 3.38 16.70
N VAL A 28 -44.72 4.11 16.50
CA VAL A 28 -44.78 5.25 15.58
C VAL A 28 -43.76 6.31 15.96
N ASP A 29 -43.63 6.64 17.24
CA ASP A 29 -42.69 7.67 17.69
C ASP A 29 -41.24 7.21 17.54
N LYS A 30 -40.93 5.94 17.83
CA LYS A 30 -39.62 5.34 17.55
C LYS A 30 -39.27 5.38 16.06
N LEU A 31 -40.24 5.10 15.18
CA LEU A 31 -40.02 5.18 13.73
C LEU A 31 -39.74 6.61 13.27
N LYS A 32 -40.42 7.61 13.84
CA LYS A 32 -40.14 9.02 13.57
C LYS A 32 -38.73 9.41 14.03
N GLU A 33 -38.32 8.98 15.22
CA GLU A 33 -36.98 9.25 15.75
C GLU A 33 -35.89 8.65 14.86
N LEU A 34 -36.02 7.38 14.46
CA LEU A 34 -35.08 6.72 13.57
C LEU A 34 -34.97 7.45 12.22
N ARG A 35 -36.11 7.85 11.65
CA ARG A 35 -36.13 8.59 10.38
C ARG A 35 -35.47 9.96 10.52
N LEU A 36 -35.69 10.65 11.64
CA LEU A 36 -35.04 11.94 11.91
C LEU A 36 -33.53 11.78 12.04
N LEU A 37 -33.06 10.75 12.77
CA LEU A 37 -31.65 10.45 12.92
C LEU A 37 -30.99 10.14 11.57
N GLU A 38 -31.64 9.32 10.74
CA GLU A 38 -31.16 8.98 9.40
C GLU A 38 -31.04 10.22 8.51
N LEU A 39 -32.08 11.05 8.43
CA LEU A 39 -32.08 12.26 7.60
C LEU A 39 -31.01 13.26 8.05
N ASN A 40 -30.84 13.42 9.36
CA ASN A 40 -29.79 14.28 9.90
C ASN A 40 -28.40 13.71 9.64
N GLY A 41 -28.22 12.40 9.72
CA GLY A 41 -26.97 11.71 9.38
C GLY A 41 -26.59 11.94 7.91
N ARG A 42 -27.54 11.74 6.99
CA ARG A 42 -27.33 12.02 5.54
C ARG A 42 -26.94 13.46 5.30
N ARG A 43 -27.66 14.42 5.89
CA ARG A 43 -27.36 15.86 5.74
C ARG A 43 -25.94 16.20 6.21
N LYS A 44 -25.51 15.67 7.36
CA LYS A 44 -24.15 15.90 7.87
C LYS A 44 -23.08 15.31 6.94
N ALA A 45 -23.29 14.08 6.48
CA ALA A 45 -22.38 13.44 5.55
C ALA A 45 -22.27 14.22 4.21
N GLU A 46 -23.39 14.73 3.70
CA GLU A 46 -23.41 15.57 2.50
C GLU A 46 -22.64 16.89 2.69
N GLN A 47 -22.81 17.55 3.85
CA GLN A 47 -22.07 18.77 4.19
C GLN A 47 -20.56 18.53 4.31
N GLU A 48 -20.15 17.45 4.98
CA GLU A 48 -18.74 17.07 5.09
C GLU A 48 -18.13 16.74 3.72
N LEU A 49 -18.88 16.04 2.87
CA LEU A 49 -18.49 15.72 1.51
C LEU A 49 -18.34 16.98 0.66
N GLU A 50 -19.23 17.95 0.79
CA GLU A 50 -19.13 19.24 0.10
C GLU A 50 -17.89 20.02 0.56
N LEU A 51 -17.61 20.06 1.86
CA LEU A 51 -16.40 20.70 2.40
C LEU A 51 -15.12 20.02 1.90
N ALA A 52 -15.10 18.69 1.86
CA ALA A 52 -13.97 17.93 1.33
C ALA A 52 -13.74 18.23 -0.15
N LYS A 53 -14.80 18.24 -0.96
CA LYS A 53 -14.72 18.62 -2.39
C LYS A 53 -14.17 20.03 -2.58
N ARG A 54 -14.63 21.00 -1.79
CA ARG A 54 -14.10 22.38 -1.85
C ARG A 54 -12.61 22.44 -1.53
N LYS A 55 -12.15 21.72 -0.49
CA LYS A 55 -10.72 21.64 -0.15
C LYS A 55 -9.89 20.98 -1.26
N ILE A 56 -10.39 19.93 -1.90
CA ILE A 56 -9.71 19.30 -3.04
C ILE A 56 -9.56 20.31 -4.18
N LEU A 57 -10.64 20.98 -4.57
CA LEU A 57 -10.61 21.99 -5.64
C LEU A 57 -9.63 23.12 -5.32
N GLN A 58 -9.59 23.57 -4.06
CA GLN A 58 -8.62 24.59 -3.62
C GLN A 58 -7.17 24.09 -3.76
N MET A 59 -6.86 22.90 -3.25
CA MET A 59 -5.52 22.31 -3.38
C MET A 59 -5.14 22.05 -4.84
N GLU A 60 -6.08 21.67 -5.70
CA GLU A 60 -5.84 21.49 -7.13
C GLU A 60 -5.54 22.82 -7.83
N ALA A 61 -6.29 23.88 -7.52
CA ALA A 61 -6.00 25.22 -8.02
C ALA A 61 -4.61 25.72 -7.57
N ASP A 62 -4.26 25.51 -6.30
CA ASP A 62 -2.95 25.86 -5.76
C ASP A 62 -1.82 25.07 -6.44
N LYS A 63 -2.05 23.79 -6.75
CA LYS A 63 -1.08 22.92 -7.46
C LYS A 63 -0.90 23.32 -8.92
N VAL A 64 -1.93 23.80 -9.62
CA VAL A 64 -1.78 24.26 -11.01
C VAL A 64 -0.88 25.50 -11.07
N GLY A 65 -0.97 26.40 -10.09
CA GLY A 65 -0.07 27.56 -9.95
C GLY A 65 1.32 27.22 -9.41
N HIS A 66 1.46 26.12 -8.66
CA HIS A 66 2.70 25.72 -7.98
C HIS A 66 3.24 24.37 -8.44
N THR A 67 3.02 23.98 -9.70
CA THR A 67 3.91 22.97 -10.29
C THR A 67 5.30 23.58 -10.27
N PRO A 68 6.28 22.98 -9.57
CA PRO A 68 7.66 23.42 -9.71
C PRO A 68 8.02 23.14 -11.16
N ARG A 69 7.90 24.14 -12.04
CA ARG A 69 8.54 24.09 -13.35
C ARG A 69 9.99 23.84 -13.00
N SER A 70 10.43 22.61 -13.20
CA SER A 70 11.75 22.18 -12.76
C SER A 70 12.75 23.24 -13.20
N ASN A 71 13.52 23.80 -12.27
CA ASN A 71 14.59 24.76 -12.58
C ASN A 71 15.72 24.10 -13.40
N LEU A 72 15.45 22.98 -14.08
CA LEU A 72 16.36 22.24 -14.93
C LEU A 72 16.95 23.13 -16.01
N ARG A 73 16.15 24.00 -16.63
CA ARG A 73 16.65 24.92 -17.66
C ARG A 73 17.64 25.94 -17.09
N GLU A 74 17.28 26.56 -15.96
CA GLU A 74 18.16 27.50 -15.24
C GLU A 74 19.46 26.82 -14.76
N ARG A 75 19.36 25.56 -14.27
CA ARG A 75 20.53 24.76 -13.88
C ARG A 75 21.39 24.32 -15.07
N LEU A 76 20.82 24.14 -16.26
CA LEU A 76 21.58 23.84 -17.47
C LEU A 76 22.32 25.09 -17.98
N ASP A 77 21.69 26.26 -17.95
CA ASP A 77 22.32 27.53 -18.34
C ASP A 77 23.47 27.90 -17.38
N GLU A 78 23.37 27.59 -16.09
CA GLU A 78 24.43 27.81 -15.10
C GLU A 78 25.66 26.91 -15.31
N VAL A 79 25.46 25.65 -15.75
CA VAL A 79 26.55 24.71 -16.08
C VAL A 79 27.29 25.12 -17.35
N VAL A 80 26.62 25.75 -18.31
CA VAL A 80 27.25 26.26 -19.53
C VAL A 80 28.21 27.43 -19.24
N ILE A 81 28.00 28.17 -18.14
CA ILE A 81 28.78 29.37 -17.81
C ILE A 81 29.83 29.12 -16.71
N GLY A 82 29.71 28.09 -15.88
CA GLY A 82 30.56 27.92 -14.69
C GLY A 82 30.98 26.50 -14.32
N SER A 83 31.84 25.85 -15.12
CA SER A 83 32.59 24.67 -14.65
C SER A 83 33.98 25.08 -14.11
N GLY A 84 33.96 25.76 -12.97
CA GLY A 84 35.14 26.10 -12.18
C GLY A 84 35.10 25.40 -10.82
N LYS A 85 35.85 24.30 -10.69
CA LYS A 85 36.42 23.72 -9.46
C LYS A 85 35.54 23.73 -8.18
N GLY A 86 34.96 22.56 -7.90
CA GLY A 86 35.18 21.79 -6.68
C GLY A 86 34.81 22.41 -5.32
N LYS A 87 33.79 21.83 -4.67
CA LYS A 87 33.80 21.59 -3.21
C LYS A 87 32.78 20.54 -2.81
N LYS A 88 33.28 19.36 -2.38
CA LYS A 88 32.52 18.36 -1.62
C LYS A 88 31.94 19.03 -0.37
N LYS A 89 30.62 18.96 -0.19
CA LYS A 89 29.97 19.24 1.10
C LYS A 89 28.90 18.17 1.39
N ARG A 90 29.19 17.42 2.45
CA ARG A 90 28.34 16.69 3.40
C ARG A 90 26.89 16.39 2.98
N THR A 91 26.61 15.09 2.90
CA THR A 91 25.48 14.35 3.50
C THR A 91 24.33 15.20 4.05
N ALA A 92 23.54 15.76 3.15
CA ALA A 92 22.08 15.78 3.30
C ALA A 92 21.60 14.72 2.30
N GLN A 93 20.80 13.74 2.74
CA GLN A 93 20.12 12.86 1.79
C GLN A 93 19.29 13.76 0.88
N THR A 94 19.75 13.94 -0.35
CA THR A 94 19.12 14.81 -1.33
C THR A 94 17.69 14.31 -1.55
N PRO A 95 16.70 15.21 -1.68
CA PRO A 95 15.29 14.82 -1.89
C PRO A 95 15.11 13.94 -3.14
N VAL A 96 16.04 14.01 -4.09
CA VAL A 96 16.12 13.13 -5.27
C VAL A 96 16.28 11.66 -4.86
N ARG A 97 17.20 11.33 -3.95
CA ARG A 97 17.42 9.93 -3.52
C ARG A 97 16.27 9.36 -2.71
N LEU A 98 15.53 10.20 -1.97
CA LEU A 98 14.33 9.75 -1.26
C LEU A 98 13.19 9.42 -2.23
N ASN A 99 13.00 10.24 -3.27
CA ASN A 99 12.06 9.94 -4.35
C ASN A 99 12.45 8.63 -5.06
N ASP A 100 13.73 8.43 -5.37
CA ASP A 100 14.22 7.20 -6.01
C ASP A 100 14.05 5.96 -5.12
N ARG A 101 14.21 6.12 -3.81
CA ARG A 101 13.98 5.03 -2.84
C ARG A 101 12.50 4.67 -2.75
N GLU A 102 11.60 5.66 -2.75
CA GLU A 102 10.16 5.43 -2.68
C GLU A 102 9.60 4.81 -3.98
N THR A 103 10.08 5.23 -5.14
CA THR A 103 9.73 4.60 -6.42
C THR A 103 10.21 3.15 -6.46
N PHE A 104 11.44 2.87 -6.02
CA PHE A 104 11.98 1.51 -5.93
C PHE A 104 11.14 0.62 -5.00
N ILE A 105 10.75 1.11 -3.82
CA ILE A 105 9.85 0.39 -2.89
C ILE A 105 8.53 0.02 -3.59
N ARG A 106 7.91 0.97 -4.29
CA ARG A 106 6.63 0.74 -4.98
C ARG A 106 6.75 -0.23 -6.14
N GLU A 107 7.81 -0.13 -6.93
CA GLU A 107 8.06 -1.00 -8.08
C GLU A 107 8.37 -2.43 -7.63
N THR A 108 9.24 -2.58 -6.63
CA THR A 108 9.58 -3.89 -6.06
C THR A 108 8.33 -4.57 -5.49
N ARG A 109 7.49 -3.82 -4.76
CA ARG A 109 6.23 -4.36 -4.20
C ARG A 109 5.26 -4.82 -5.30
N LYS A 110 5.24 -4.15 -6.46
CA LYS A 110 4.39 -4.53 -7.61
C LYS A 110 4.96 -5.72 -8.40
N ALA A 111 6.29 -5.85 -8.46
CA ALA A 111 6.95 -6.94 -9.16
C ALA A 111 6.86 -8.28 -8.42
N LEU A 112 6.62 -8.24 -7.11
CA LEU A 112 6.50 -9.46 -6.30
C LEU A 112 5.16 -10.18 -6.55
N PRO A 113 5.19 -11.51 -6.72
CA PRO A 113 3.99 -12.30 -6.92
C PRO A 113 3.13 -12.33 -5.65
N GLN A 114 1.80 -12.24 -5.83
CA GLN A 114 0.84 -12.39 -4.73
C GLN A 114 0.42 -13.85 -4.49
N THR A 115 0.93 -14.79 -5.31
CA THR A 115 0.70 -16.22 -5.14
C THR A 115 1.61 -16.75 -4.04
N LYS A 116 1.04 -17.60 -3.17
CA LYS A 116 1.74 -18.14 -1.99
C LYS A 116 3.02 -18.88 -2.37
N ASP A 117 2.96 -19.74 -3.39
CA ASP A 117 4.07 -20.64 -3.73
C ASP A 117 5.28 -19.88 -4.30
N ASN A 118 5.04 -18.92 -5.19
CA ASN A 118 6.12 -18.08 -5.73
C ASN A 118 6.72 -17.17 -4.66
N LEU A 119 5.90 -16.66 -3.74
CA LEU A 119 6.39 -15.85 -2.63
C LEU A 119 7.23 -16.68 -1.65
N MET A 120 6.83 -17.93 -1.37
CA MET A 120 7.63 -18.86 -0.56
C MET A 120 8.97 -19.16 -1.22
N ALA A 121 9.01 -19.35 -2.54
CA ALA A 121 10.27 -19.56 -3.27
C ALA A 121 11.25 -18.38 -3.11
N ILE A 122 10.75 -17.15 -3.25
CA ILE A 122 11.57 -15.94 -3.04
C ILE A 122 11.99 -15.81 -1.58
N CYS A 123 11.10 -16.11 -0.62
CA CYS A 123 11.44 -16.14 0.80
C CYS A 123 12.58 -17.13 1.09
N THR A 124 12.56 -18.33 0.49
CA THR A 124 13.64 -19.31 0.67
C THR A 124 14.95 -18.88 0.02
N GLU A 125 14.90 -18.27 -1.17
CA GLU A 125 16.08 -17.76 -1.88
C GLU A 125 16.74 -16.61 -1.13
N GLU A 126 15.93 -15.68 -0.60
CA GLU A 126 16.40 -14.53 0.15
C GLU A 126 16.59 -14.84 1.65
N GLY A 127 16.35 -16.07 2.11
CA GLY A 127 16.48 -16.44 3.52
C GLY A 127 15.54 -15.67 4.48
N ILE A 128 14.38 -15.25 3.98
CA ILE A 128 13.35 -14.54 4.74
C ILE A 128 12.32 -15.56 5.23
N LYS A 129 11.92 -15.45 6.50
CA LYS A 129 10.91 -16.34 7.08
C LYS A 129 9.53 -15.97 6.53
N TYR A 130 8.84 -16.92 5.90
CA TYR A 130 7.46 -16.71 5.48
C TYR A 130 6.53 -16.60 6.70
N VAL A 131 5.79 -15.48 6.81
CA VAL A 131 4.78 -15.29 7.88
C VAL A 131 3.38 -15.16 7.28
N ASN A 132 3.11 -14.05 6.62
CA ASN A 132 1.90 -13.83 5.84
C ASN A 132 2.24 -13.08 4.56
N ILE A 133 1.37 -13.14 3.55
CA ILE A 133 1.68 -12.60 2.21
C ILE A 133 2.12 -11.12 2.29
N ARG A 134 1.43 -10.29 3.08
CA ARG A 134 1.75 -8.86 3.18
C ARG A 134 3.08 -8.60 3.88
N GLN A 135 3.32 -9.25 5.02
CA GLN A 135 4.55 -9.13 5.80
C GLN A 135 5.75 -9.66 5.04
N SER A 136 5.63 -10.84 4.42
CA SER A 136 6.71 -11.41 3.61
C SER A 136 7.08 -10.50 2.44
N ILE A 137 6.10 -9.89 1.76
CA ILE A 137 6.35 -8.89 0.71
C ILE A 137 7.09 -7.68 1.30
N ASP A 138 6.67 -7.17 2.45
CA ASP A 138 7.29 -6.01 3.08
C ASP A 138 8.72 -6.30 3.55
N GLU A 139 8.99 -7.49 4.08
CA GLU A 139 10.33 -7.93 4.47
C GLU A 139 11.26 -8.10 3.27
N ILE A 140 10.77 -8.69 2.16
CA ILE A 140 11.53 -8.79 0.90
C ILE A 140 11.86 -7.40 0.37
N VAL A 141 10.87 -6.50 0.32
CA VAL A 141 11.08 -5.13 -0.14
C VAL A 141 12.07 -4.42 0.76
N ALA A 142 11.96 -4.53 2.09
CA ALA A 142 12.89 -3.92 3.02
C ALA A 142 14.33 -4.43 2.81
N LYS A 143 14.52 -5.74 2.63
CA LYS A 143 15.83 -6.33 2.37
C LYS A 143 16.44 -5.81 1.06
N ARG A 144 15.67 -5.84 -0.03
CA ARG A 144 16.12 -5.32 -1.34
C ARG A 144 16.42 -3.83 -1.29
N VAL A 145 15.63 -3.05 -0.55
CA VAL A 145 15.86 -1.61 -0.33
C VAL A 145 17.13 -1.38 0.47
N LEU A 146 17.41 -2.18 1.50
CA LEU A 146 18.65 -2.07 2.26
C LEU A 146 19.87 -2.42 1.40
N GLN A 147 19.74 -3.38 0.49
CA GLN A 147 20.80 -3.74 -0.46
C GLN A 147 21.04 -2.65 -1.51
N ALA A 148 19.99 -2.05 -2.06
CA ALA A 148 20.08 -1.00 -3.08
C ALA A 148 20.42 0.39 -2.48
N PHE A 149 19.97 0.66 -1.26
CA PHE A 149 20.14 1.92 -0.53
C PHE A 149 20.68 1.64 0.88
N PRO A 150 21.95 1.21 1.02
CA PRO A 150 22.54 0.94 2.31
C PRO A 150 22.54 2.22 3.17
N PRO A 151 22.09 2.13 4.43
CA PRO A 151 22.19 3.26 5.36
C PRO A 151 23.67 3.59 5.56
N ALA A 152 24.00 4.88 5.62
CA ALA A 152 25.36 5.36 5.82
C ALA A 152 25.85 5.18 7.26
N THR A 153 25.69 3.98 7.82
CA THR A 153 26.30 3.56 9.07
C THR A 153 27.65 2.92 8.76
N MET A 154 28.67 3.38 9.48
CA MET A 154 30.07 2.99 9.33
C MET A 154 30.27 1.51 9.62
N ASP A 155 30.27 0.65 8.62
CA ASP A 155 31.06 -0.58 8.64
C ASP A 155 31.53 -0.88 7.21
N SER A 156 32.68 -0.29 6.92
CA SER A 156 33.56 -0.67 5.83
C SER A 156 34.15 -2.03 6.17
N ILE A 157 33.57 -3.12 5.67
CA ILE A 157 34.36 -4.31 5.36
C ILE A 157 34.65 -4.21 3.86
N ASP A 158 35.85 -3.69 3.63
CA ASP A 158 36.60 -3.77 2.39
C ASP A 158 36.78 -5.26 2.06
N VAL A 159 36.08 -5.74 1.03
CA VAL A 159 36.51 -6.94 0.30
C VAL A 159 37.07 -6.42 -1.02
N SER A 160 38.30 -5.91 -0.93
CA SER A 160 39.24 -5.99 -2.05
C SER A 160 39.48 -7.46 -2.34
N ASP A 161 39.08 -7.91 -3.52
CA ASP A 161 39.67 -9.09 -4.14
C ASP A 161 40.00 -8.73 -5.59
N ASP A 162 41.12 -8.01 -5.74
CA ASP A 162 41.80 -7.85 -7.01
C ASP A 162 43.31 -8.00 -6.76
N LEU A 163 43.81 -9.22 -7.00
CA LEU A 163 45.17 -9.45 -7.45
C LEU A 163 45.19 -10.60 -8.47
N VAL A 164 45.32 -10.22 -9.75
CA VAL A 164 46.42 -10.61 -10.66
C VAL A 164 46.80 -12.10 -10.61
N GLY A 165 46.58 -12.92 -11.64
CA GLY A 165 47.02 -12.73 -13.02
C GLY A 165 47.76 -14.01 -13.49
N ASP A 166 47.98 -14.10 -14.80
CA ASP A 166 48.74 -15.14 -15.52
C ASP A 166 47.95 -16.43 -15.85
N GLY A 167 47.70 -16.85 -17.09
CA GLY A 167 48.39 -16.59 -18.35
C GLY A 167 49.12 -17.85 -18.84
N SER A 168 48.44 -18.77 -19.55
CA SER A 168 49.07 -19.73 -20.49
C SER A 168 48.00 -20.60 -21.17
N SER A 169 47.64 -20.31 -22.44
CA SER A 169 48.17 -20.89 -23.69
C SER A 169 47.55 -22.22 -24.12
N LYS A 170 46.99 -22.20 -25.35
CA LYS A 170 47.01 -23.25 -26.38
C LYS A 170 46.24 -24.56 -26.13
N GLU A 171 45.77 -25.33 -27.10
CA GLU A 171 45.47 -25.25 -28.55
C GLU A 171 45.06 -26.69 -28.95
N VAL A 172 44.32 -26.88 -30.05
CA VAL A 172 44.14 -28.14 -30.82
C VAL A 172 43.36 -29.28 -30.11
N GLY A 173 42.21 -29.79 -30.59
CA GLY A 173 41.96 -30.38 -31.90
C GLY A 173 42.27 -31.89 -31.86
N GLY A 174 41.29 -32.75 -32.15
CA GLY A 174 41.57 -34.19 -32.41
C GLY A 174 40.43 -35.17 -32.11
N ASP A 175 39.81 -35.69 -33.17
CA ASP A 175 39.00 -36.91 -33.26
C ASP A 175 39.68 -38.14 -32.62
N SER A 176 38.89 -39.08 -32.07
CA SER A 176 38.72 -40.43 -32.67
C SER A 176 38.04 -41.44 -31.73
N ALA A 177 37.41 -42.40 -32.41
CA ALA A 177 36.60 -43.53 -31.99
C ALA A 177 37.26 -44.64 -31.14
N ALA A 178 36.39 -45.58 -30.76
CA ALA A 178 36.59 -47.02 -30.53
C ALA A 178 36.84 -47.51 -29.08
N SER A 179 35.80 -48.10 -28.48
CA SER A 179 35.67 -49.57 -28.31
C SER A 179 34.28 -49.92 -27.81
#